data_AF-A0A9X3NF10-F1
#
_entry.id   AF-A0A9X3NF10-F1
#
_cell.length_a   1.000
_cell.length_b   1.000
_cell.length_c   1.000
_cell.angle_alpha   90.00
_cell.angle_beta   90.00
_cell.angle_gamma   90.00
#
_symmetry.space_group_name_H-M   'P 1'
#
loop_
_entity.id
_entity.type
_entity.pdbx_description
1 polymer ?
#
loop_
_entity_poly.entity_id
_entity_poly.type
_entity_poly.pdbx_seq_one_letter_code
_entity_poly.pdbx_strand_id
1 'polypeptide(L)'
;MPALIVFSDDPLPTVFPSLEYAMGYMEGIDVENGEYTAIYTVGGRIVRAEAQGNAVELTITEERDRDDLLARLRAWRDDIDDPVEYARTYLRREWEGRWPKRPRWLDRRLHGTAPPPLEVDT
;
A
#
# COMPACT_ATOMS: atom_id res chain seq x y z
N MET A 1 11.77 3.40 -1.39
CA MET A 1 11.38 2.73 -0.13
C MET A 1 10.25 1.74 -0.42
N PRO A 2 10.16 0.61 0.32
CA PRO A 2 9.32 -0.53 -0.06
C PRO A 2 7.83 -0.19 -0.13
N ALA A 3 7.11 -0.94 -0.96
CA ALA A 3 5.65 -0.90 -1.06
C ALA A 3 5.00 -1.42 0.21
N LEU A 4 3.83 -0.86 0.54
CA LEU A 4 3.08 -1.17 1.75
C LEU A 4 1.70 -1.75 1.44
N ILE A 5 1.24 -2.63 2.31
CA ILE A 5 -0.14 -3.10 2.39
C ILE A 5 -0.69 -2.61 3.72
N VAL A 6 -1.72 -1.76 3.66
CA VAL A 6 -2.38 -1.13 4.80
C VAL A 6 -3.76 -1.73 4.96
N PHE A 7 -4.05 -2.21 6.17
CA PHE A 7 -5.36 -2.68 6.59
C PHE A 7 -6.01 -1.61 7.44
N SER A 8 -7.27 -1.31 7.15
CA SER A 8 -8.14 -0.45 7.94
C SER A 8 -9.48 -1.15 8.19
N ASP A 9 -10.46 -0.42 8.72
CA ASP A 9 -11.84 -0.90 8.79
C ASP A 9 -12.52 -0.99 7.42
N ASP A 10 -11.87 -0.52 6.35
CA ASP A 10 -12.36 -0.68 4.99
C ASP A 10 -12.35 -2.16 4.55
N PRO A 11 -13.31 -2.57 3.72
CA PRO A 11 -13.41 -3.95 3.24
C PRO A 11 -12.27 -4.35 2.31
N LEU A 12 -11.41 -3.42 1.88
CA LEU A 12 -10.31 -3.66 0.93
C LEU A 12 -9.01 -3.14 1.54
N PRO A 13 -7.96 -3.97 1.68
CA PRO A 13 -6.65 -3.44 2.01
C PRO A 13 -6.16 -2.52 0.91
N THR A 14 -5.48 -1.44 1.31
CA THR A 14 -4.91 -0.45 0.39
C THR A 14 -3.45 -0.76 0.16
N VAL A 15 -2.99 -0.71 -1.10
CA VAL A 15 -1.59 -0.90 -1.45
C VAL A 15 -0.97 0.41 -1.90
N PHE A 16 0.09 0.83 -1.21
CA PHE A 16 0.88 1.99 -1.59
C PHE A 16 2.18 1.57 -2.28
N PRO A 17 2.58 2.24 -3.37
CA PRO A 17 3.77 1.86 -4.14
C PRO A 17 5.09 2.10 -3.39
N SER A 18 5.08 2.94 -2.36
CA SER A 18 6.23 3.18 -1.49
C SER A 18 5.78 3.73 -0.13
N LEU A 19 6.64 3.56 0.87
CA LEU A 19 6.49 4.16 2.19
C LEU A 19 6.36 5.70 2.11
N GLU A 20 7.13 6.36 1.25
CA GLU A 20 7.06 7.81 1.05
C GLU A 20 5.70 8.25 0.50
N TYR A 21 5.17 7.52 -0.48
CA TYR A 21 3.85 7.79 -1.03
C TYR A 21 2.77 7.61 0.04
N ALA A 22 2.86 6.56 0.84
CA ALA A 22 1.93 6.30 1.93
C ALA A 22 1.92 7.45 2.96
N MET A 23 3.10 7.91 3.41
CA MET A 23 3.20 9.06 4.34
C MET A 23 2.61 10.36 3.79
N GLY A 24 2.68 10.57 2.47
CA GLY A 24 2.09 11.73 1.82
C GLY A 24 0.59 11.61 1.53
N TYR A 25 0.03 10.40 1.63
CA TYR A 25 -1.38 10.11 1.34
C TYR A 25 -2.21 9.92 2.60
N MET A 26 -1.69 9.17 3.59
CA MET A 26 -2.38 8.86 4.84
C MET A 26 -2.54 10.12 5.70
N GLU A 27 -3.66 10.20 6.43
CA GLU A 27 -3.94 11.33 7.31
C GLU A 27 -3.56 11.01 8.77
N GLY A 28 -2.96 11.97 9.46
CA GLY A 28 -2.58 11.82 10.87
C GLY A 28 -3.78 11.52 11.78
N ILE A 29 -4.94 12.10 11.47
CA ILE A 29 -6.17 11.88 12.25
C ILE A 29 -6.66 10.42 12.20
N ASP A 30 -6.53 9.75 11.05
CA ASP A 30 -6.86 8.34 10.91
C ASP A 30 -5.93 7.45 11.76
N VAL A 31 -4.66 7.85 11.87
CA VAL A 31 -3.69 7.19 12.77
C VAL A 31 -4.07 7.40 14.24
N GLU A 32 -4.42 8.63 14.65
CA GLU A 32 -4.85 8.95 16.01
C GLU A 32 -6.14 8.21 16.40
N ASN A 33 -7.07 8.05 15.45
CA ASN A 33 -8.31 7.30 15.62
C ASN A 33 -8.10 5.78 15.63
N GLY A 34 -6.91 5.29 15.26
CA GLY A 34 -6.62 3.86 15.16
C GLY A 34 -7.28 3.17 13.97
N GLU A 35 -7.62 3.92 12.91
CA GLU A 35 -8.31 3.39 11.73
C GLU A 35 -7.42 2.44 10.92
N TYR A 36 -6.09 2.63 10.97
CA TYR A 36 -5.12 1.70 10.36
C TYR A 36 -4.80 0.56 11.34
N THR A 37 -5.50 -0.56 11.17
CA THR A 37 -5.45 -1.70 12.10
C THR A 37 -4.19 -2.56 11.95
N ALA A 38 -3.54 -2.56 10.78
CA ALA A 38 -2.22 -3.15 10.58
C ALA A 38 -1.55 -2.63 9.30
N ILE A 39 -0.21 -2.51 9.31
CA ILE A 39 0.57 -2.08 8.14
C ILE A 39 1.78 -2.98 7.98
N TYR A 40 1.97 -3.47 6.76
CA TYR A 40 3.09 -4.31 6.40
C TYR A 40 3.79 -3.79 5.16
N THR A 41 5.08 -4.01 5.08
CA THR A 41 5.75 -4.10 3.77
C THR A 41 5.23 -5.32 3.01
N VAL A 42 5.35 -5.33 1.68
CA VAL A 42 5.01 -6.51 0.85
C VAL A 42 5.84 -7.75 1.22
N GLY A 43 7.02 -7.56 1.82
CA GLY A 43 7.84 -8.64 2.38
C GLY A 43 7.33 -9.17 3.72
N GLY A 44 6.38 -8.52 4.39
CA GLY A 44 5.83 -8.92 5.68
C GLY A 44 6.52 -8.32 6.90
N ARG A 45 7.45 -7.36 6.74
CA ARG A 45 7.90 -6.55 7.89
C ARG A 45 6.79 -5.66 8.38
N ILE A 46 6.64 -5.54 9.68
CA ILE A 46 5.65 -4.67 10.32
C ILE A 46 6.09 -3.21 10.15
N VAL A 47 5.13 -2.34 9.91
CA VAL A 47 5.34 -0.89 9.84
C VAL A 47 4.49 -0.23 10.92
N ARG A 48 5.13 0.59 11.74
CA ARG A 48 4.44 1.43 12.74
C ARG A 48 4.07 2.76 12.09
N ALA A 49 2.85 3.21 12.34
CA ALA A 49 2.40 4.56 12.03
C ALA A 49 2.34 5.40 13.30
N GLU A 50 2.82 6.63 13.22
CA GLU A 50 2.70 7.65 14.26
C GLU A 50 2.18 8.95 13.63
N ALA A 51 1.26 9.62 14.33
CA ALA A 51 0.74 10.91 13.90
C ALA A 51 1.66 12.03 14.39
N GLN A 52 1.98 12.95 13.48
CA GLN A 52 2.71 14.19 13.75
C GLN A 52 1.83 15.37 13.34
N GLY A 53 0.78 15.62 14.14
CA GLY A 53 -0.30 16.53 13.77
C GLY A 53 -1.06 15.99 12.55
N ASN A 54 -1.08 16.74 11.46
CA ASN A 54 -1.75 16.29 10.22
C ASN A 54 -0.90 15.31 9.39
N ALA A 55 0.38 15.14 9.71
CA ALA A 55 1.29 14.27 8.95
C ALA A 55 1.37 12.87 9.57
N VAL A 56 1.73 11.88 8.75
CA VAL A 56 2.00 10.51 9.18
C VAL A 56 3.49 10.21 9.04
N GLU A 57 4.08 9.66 10.11
CA GLU A 57 5.41 9.08 10.09
C GLU A 57 5.30 7.56 10.09
N LEU A 58 5.91 6.91 9.10
CA LEU A 58 5.92 5.45 8.98
C LEU A 58 7.33 4.91 9.22
N THR A 59 7.45 3.99 10.18
CA THR A 59 8.73 3.33 10.52
C THR A 59 8.63 1.83 10.28
N ILE A 60 9.46 1.30 9.38
CA ILE A 60 9.61 -0.15 9.20
C ILE A 60 10.35 -0.71 10.41
N THR A 61 9.77 -1.69 11.08
CA THR A 61 10.39 -2.34 12.24
C THR A 61 11.33 -3.47 11.82
N GLU A 62 12.09 -4.00 12.77
CA GLU A 62 12.88 -5.22 12.56
C GLU A 62 12.02 -6.50 12.61
N GLU A 63 10.76 -6.38 13.03
CA GLU A 63 9.84 -7.50 13.18
C GLU A 63 9.19 -7.87 11.85
N ARG A 64 9.05 -9.18 11.61
CA ARG A 64 8.44 -9.73 10.40
C ARG A 64 7.39 -10.75 10.77
N ASP A 65 6.17 -10.54 10.30
CA ASP A 65 5.05 -11.46 10.45
C ASP A 65 4.33 -11.65 9.11
N ARG A 66 4.92 -12.50 8.27
CA ARG A 66 4.36 -12.81 6.96
C ARG A 66 3.09 -13.66 7.05
N ASP A 67 2.95 -14.44 8.12
CA ASP A 67 1.81 -15.33 8.30
C ASP A 67 0.55 -14.53 8.69
N ASP A 68 0.67 -13.54 9.57
CA ASP A 68 -0.43 -12.61 9.86
C ASP A 68 -0.82 -11.77 8.63
N LEU A 69 0.15 -11.25 7.88
CA LEU A 69 -0.12 -10.55 6.61
C LEU A 69 -0.95 -11.43 5.65
N LEU A 70 -0.54 -12.68 5.46
CA LEU A 70 -1.28 -13.62 4.61
C LEU A 70 -2.66 -13.96 5.18
N ALA A 71 -2.78 -14.15 6.49
CA ALA A 71 -4.05 -14.42 7.14
C ALA A 71 -5.05 -13.28 6.91
N ARG A 72 -4.60 -12.02 7.03
CA ARG A 72 -5.43 -10.84 6.77
C ARG A 72 -5.81 -10.70 5.30
N LEU A 73 -4.88 -10.92 4.38
CA LEU A 73 -5.18 -10.94 2.94
C LEU A 73 -6.22 -12.01 2.60
N ARG A 74 -6.07 -13.21 3.18
CA ARG A 74 -7.00 -14.34 2.98
C ARG A 74 -8.36 -14.14 3.62
N ALA A 75 -8.44 -13.38 4.71
CA ALA A 75 -9.71 -12.99 5.30
C ALA A 75 -10.55 -12.12 4.33
N TRP A 76 -9.88 -11.35 3.47
CA TRP A 76 -10.51 -10.60 2.39
C TRP A 76 -10.76 -11.47 1.13
N ARG A 77 -9.75 -12.25 0.72
CA ARG A 77 -9.82 -13.12 -0.45
C ARG A 77 -8.91 -14.33 -0.27
N ASP A 78 -9.53 -15.49 -0.17
CA ASP A 78 -8.92 -16.77 0.23
C ASP A 78 -7.85 -17.30 -0.73
N ASP A 79 -7.85 -16.88 -2.00
CA ASP A 79 -6.90 -17.31 -3.04
C ASP A 79 -5.53 -16.59 -3.02
N ILE A 80 -5.29 -15.72 -2.04
CA ILE A 80 -4.03 -14.95 -1.97
C ILE A 80 -2.96 -15.74 -1.21
N ASP A 81 -1.92 -16.13 -1.95
CA ASP A 81 -0.77 -16.87 -1.42
C ASP A 81 0.56 -16.08 -1.49
N ASP A 82 0.58 -15.01 -2.29
CA ASP A 82 1.74 -14.16 -2.49
C ASP A 82 1.38 -12.67 -2.34
N PRO A 83 1.78 -12.03 -1.22
CA PRO A 83 1.52 -10.61 -0.99
C PRO A 83 2.18 -9.72 -2.04
N VAL A 84 3.32 -10.13 -2.61
CA VAL A 84 4.06 -9.36 -3.61
C VAL A 84 3.29 -9.35 -4.93
N GLU A 85 2.83 -10.51 -5.39
CA GLU A 85 2.03 -10.61 -6.62
C GLU A 85 0.64 -9.97 -6.46
N TYR A 86 0.04 -10.08 -5.26
CA TYR A 86 -1.16 -9.33 -4.91
C TYR A 86 -0.96 -7.82 -5.09
N ALA A 87 0.06 -7.26 -4.42
CA ALA A 87 0.36 -5.83 -4.48
C ALA A 87 0.70 -5.36 -5.90
N ARG A 88 1.45 -6.15 -6.67
CA ARG A 88 1.74 -5.88 -8.08
C ARG A 88 0.46 -5.82 -8.91
N THR A 89 -0.45 -6.77 -8.72
CA THR A 89 -1.72 -6.81 -9.45
C THR A 89 -2.64 -5.66 -9.05
N TYR A 90 -2.67 -5.30 -7.77
CA TYR A 90 -3.42 -4.14 -7.27
C TYR A 90 -2.95 -2.85 -7.94
N LEU A 91 -1.65 -2.54 -7.86
CA LEU A 91 -1.09 -1.30 -8.41
C LEU A 91 -1.25 -1.21 -9.93
N ARG A 92 -1.14 -2.34 -10.64
CA ARG A 92 -1.44 -2.39 -12.08
C ARG A 92 -2.89 -2.02 -12.37
N ARG A 93 -3.85 -2.54 -11.61
CA ARG A 93 -5.28 -2.22 -11.79
C ARG A 93 -5.57 -0.76 -11.53
N GLU A 94 -5.03 -0.19 -10.44
CA GLU A 94 -5.16 1.24 -10.14
C GLU A 94 -4.60 2.11 -11.29
N TRP A 95 -3.42 1.73 -11.79
CA TRP A 95 -2.80 2.40 -12.92
C TRP A 95 -3.63 2.31 -14.21
N GLU A 96 -4.21 1.15 -14.51
CA GLU A 96 -5.08 0.97 -15.68
C GLU A 96 -6.45 1.66 -15.51
N GLY A 97 -6.86 1.88 -14.26
CA GLY A 97 -8.09 2.55 -13.85
C GLY A 97 -8.04 4.06 -13.99
N ARG A 98 -6.86 4.67 -13.84
CA ARG A 98 -6.68 6.12 -13.75
C ARG A 98 -7.21 6.91 -14.95
N TRP A 99 -7.60 8.15 -14.67
CA TRP A 99 -8.00 9.15 -15.68
C TRP A 99 -6.94 10.25 -15.79
N PRO A 100 -6.86 10.96 -16.93
CA PRO A 100 -7.65 10.76 -18.14
C PRO A 100 -7.10 9.65 -19.04
N LYS A 101 -7.92 8.67 -19.45
CA LYS A 101 -7.51 7.60 -20.38
C LYS A 101 -7.33 8.08 -21.83
N ARG A 102 -7.93 9.22 -22.16
CA ARG A 102 -7.88 9.88 -23.46
C ARG A 102 -7.86 11.41 -23.29
N PRO A 103 -7.21 12.15 -24.20
CA PRO A 103 -6.38 11.67 -25.31
C PRO A 103 -5.05 11.04 -24.83
N ARG A 104 -4.54 10.04 -25.55
CA ARG A 104 -3.39 9.19 -25.12
C ARG A 104 -2.09 9.97 -24.82
N TRP A 105 -1.90 11.13 -25.44
CA TRP A 105 -0.73 11.98 -25.18
C TRP A 105 -0.79 12.59 -23.77
N LEU A 106 -1.98 12.95 -23.29
CA LEU A 106 -2.18 13.56 -21.98
C LEU A 106 -2.08 12.50 -20.89
N ASP A 107 -2.69 11.34 -21.12
CA ASP A 107 -2.56 10.14 -20.29
C ASP A 107 -1.08 9.78 -20.04
N ARG A 108 -0.30 9.67 -21.12
CA ARG A 108 1.13 9.35 -21.05
C ARG A 108 1.94 10.45 -20.36
N ARG A 109 1.58 11.73 -20.57
CA ARG A 109 2.31 12.85 -19.96
C ARG A 109 2.12 12.91 -18.46
N LEU A 110 0.88 12.74 -18.00
CA LEU A 110 0.54 12.92 -16.58
C LEU A 110 1.01 11.75 -15.72
N HIS A 111 1.00 10.55 -16.29
CA HIS A 111 1.20 9.35 -15.51
C HIS A 111 2.42 8.59 -16.00
N GLY A 112 2.62 8.42 -17.31
CA GLY A 112 3.71 7.65 -17.89
C GLY A 112 3.20 6.45 -18.68
N THR A 113 4.06 5.45 -18.91
CA THR A 113 3.72 4.28 -19.76
C THR A 113 3.55 2.97 -19.00
N ALA A 114 3.89 2.91 -17.71
CA ALA A 114 3.81 1.69 -16.90
C ALA A 114 3.52 2.06 -15.43
N PRO A 115 2.87 1.16 -14.66
CA PRO A 115 2.68 1.36 -13.23
C PRO A 115 4.02 1.55 -12.50
N PRO A 116 4.02 2.23 -11.34
CA PRO A 116 5.22 2.34 -10.51
C PRO A 116 5.83 0.95 -10.24
N PRO A 117 7.16 0.81 -10.31
CA PRO A 117 7.79 -0.43 -9.92
C PRO A 117 7.50 -0.71 -8.45
N LEU A 118 7.26 -1.98 -8.13
CA LEU A 118 7.03 -2.41 -6.76
C LEU A 118 8.39 -2.62 -6.10
N GLU A 119 8.73 -1.76 -5.15
CA GLU A 119 9.93 -1.93 -4.34
C GLU A 119 9.67 -2.95 -3.23
N VAL A 120 10.49 -4.00 -3.20
CA VAL A 120 10.47 -5.04 -2.16
C VAL A 120 11.61 -4.76 -1.20
N ASP A 121 11.33 -4.88 0.10
CA ASP A 121 12.33 -4.92 1.15
C ASP A 121 13.13 -6.23 1.05
N THR A 122 14.37 -6.14 0.55
CA THR A 122 15.34 -7.25 0.55
C THR A 122 15.72 -7.68 1.95
#